data_AF-A0A3Q2Y5N1-F1
#
_entry.id   AF-A0A3Q2Y5N1-F1
#
_cell.length_a   1.000
_cell.length_b   1.000
_cell.length_c   1.000
_cell.angle_alpha   90.00
_cell.angle_beta   90.00
_cell.angle_gamma   90.00
#
_symmetry.space_group_name_H-M   'P 1'
#
loop_
_entity.id
_entity.type
_entity.pdbx_description
1 polymer ?
#
loop_
_entity_poly.entity_id
_entity_poly.type
_entity_poly.pdbx_seq_one_letter_code
_entity_poly.pdbx_strand_id
1 'polypeptide(L)'
;CSTTTGTFQNLTDADSTKQQERHYYLLSELQALAKDLPSSFQQRLSYNTLGDLALALIDGTVYEIVQGLLDIQHLTEKNLYSQRQKLHCEHQALKQDIARKHKEALLSCKSHNLALLKSNQQAEQEALEIRVREEQRMMDKKIVSEIDQKVTDQQNTLEKAGVPGFYITANPQELTMQMNLLELILKLQQKESQSGFL
;
A
#
# COMPACT_ATOMS: atom_id res chain seq x y z
N CYS A 1 -12.58 4.74 -63.13
CA CYS A 1 -12.70 4.78 -61.67
C CYS A 1 -12.23 3.44 -61.12
N SER A 2 -10.96 3.36 -60.74
CA SER A 2 -10.36 2.13 -60.18
C SER A 2 -10.03 2.36 -58.72
N THR A 3 -10.34 1.34 -57.94
CA THR A 3 -10.65 1.32 -56.51
C THR A 3 -9.39 1.45 -55.63
N THR A 4 -9.40 2.41 -54.70
CA THR A 4 -8.37 2.63 -53.67
C THR A 4 -8.66 1.81 -52.40
N THR A 5 -8.64 0.48 -52.49
CA THR A 5 -9.01 -0.40 -51.34
C THR A 5 -7.87 -1.27 -50.82
N GLY A 6 -6.60 -0.96 -51.15
CA GLY A 6 -5.44 -1.80 -50.79
C GLY A 6 -4.65 -1.38 -49.54
N THR A 7 -4.92 -0.20 -48.98
CA THR A 7 -4.03 0.40 -47.97
C THR A 7 -4.44 0.14 -46.52
N PHE A 8 -5.71 -0.18 -46.26
CA PHE A 8 -6.22 -0.37 -44.89
C PHE A 8 -5.93 -1.76 -44.29
N GLN A 9 -5.79 -2.81 -45.10
CA GLN A 9 -5.56 -4.18 -44.63
C GLN A 9 -4.11 -4.45 -44.17
N ASN A 10 -3.12 -3.78 -44.77
CA ASN A 10 -1.71 -3.97 -44.41
C ASN A 10 -1.32 -3.29 -43.07
N LEU A 11 -2.07 -2.27 -42.65
CA LEU A 11 -1.83 -1.58 -41.37
C LEU A 11 -2.24 -2.46 -40.18
N THR A 12 -3.39 -3.14 -40.28
CA THR A 12 -3.91 -4.00 -39.21
C THR A 12 -3.07 -5.25 -38.97
N ASP A 13 -2.45 -5.81 -40.01
CA ASP A 13 -1.56 -6.98 -39.90
C ASP A 13 -0.18 -6.62 -39.32
N ALA A 14 0.33 -5.43 -39.64
CA ALA A 14 1.59 -4.96 -39.07
C ALA A 14 1.46 -4.63 -37.57
N ASP A 15 0.34 -4.05 -37.15
CA ASP A 15 0.08 -3.73 -35.75
C ASP A 15 -0.22 -4.98 -34.90
N SER A 16 -0.95 -5.96 -35.46
CA SER A 16 -1.17 -7.25 -34.80
C SER A 16 0.14 -8.03 -34.61
N THR A 17 1.04 -7.99 -35.60
CA THR A 17 2.36 -8.63 -35.51
C THR A 17 3.21 -7.99 -34.41
N LYS A 18 3.23 -6.66 -34.30
CA LYS A 18 3.96 -5.96 -33.23
C LYS A 18 3.38 -6.25 -31.84
N GLN A 19 2.06 -6.30 -31.70
CA GLN A 19 1.41 -6.68 -30.45
C GLN A 19 1.74 -8.12 -30.06
N GLN A 20 1.79 -9.03 -31.03
CA GLN A 20 2.18 -10.42 -30.83
C GLN A 20 3.65 -10.54 -30.37
N GLU A 21 4.57 -9.83 -31.02
CA GLU A 21 5.99 -9.76 -30.62
C GLU A 21 6.14 -9.22 -29.19
N ARG A 22 5.41 -8.14 -28.89
CA ARG A 22 5.38 -7.53 -27.55
C ARG A 22 4.86 -8.49 -26.49
N HIS A 23 3.77 -9.20 -26.79
CA HIS A 23 3.18 -10.21 -25.92
C HIS A 23 4.18 -11.33 -25.61
N TYR A 24 4.84 -11.89 -26.63
CA TYR A 24 5.84 -12.94 -26.44
C TYR A 24 7.03 -12.47 -25.61
N TYR A 25 7.51 -11.24 -25.83
CA TYR A 25 8.56 -10.65 -25.01
C TYR A 25 8.13 -10.54 -23.55
N LEU A 26 6.98 -9.91 -23.28
CA LEU A 26 6.44 -9.73 -21.93
C LEU A 26 6.25 -11.08 -21.22
N LEU A 27 5.70 -12.07 -21.93
CA LEU A 27 5.49 -13.41 -21.40
C LEU A 27 6.81 -14.10 -21.05
N SER A 28 7.83 -14.02 -21.91
CA SER A 28 9.15 -14.59 -21.64
C SER A 28 9.79 -13.94 -20.42
N GLU A 29 9.62 -12.62 -20.27
CA GLU A 29 10.16 -11.87 -19.14
C GLU A 29 9.43 -12.19 -17.83
N LEU A 30 8.10 -12.26 -17.86
CA LEU A 30 7.28 -12.71 -16.72
C LEU A 30 7.67 -14.12 -16.29
N GLN A 31 7.92 -15.03 -17.22
CA GLN A 31 8.38 -16.38 -16.92
C GLN A 31 9.76 -16.42 -16.30
N ALA A 32 10.68 -15.56 -16.74
CA ALA A 32 12.00 -15.45 -16.13
C ALA A 32 11.87 -14.96 -14.69
N LEU A 33 11.12 -13.89 -14.45
CA LEU A 33 10.89 -13.33 -13.12
C LEU A 33 10.14 -14.29 -12.20
N ALA A 34 9.19 -15.08 -12.72
CA ALA A 34 8.45 -16.06 -11.94
C ALA A 34 9.33 -17.22 -11.42
N LYS A 35 10.43 -17.55 -12.11
CA LYS A 35 11.38 -18.59 -11.65
C LYS A 35 12.16 -18.19 -10.41
N ASP A 36 12.29 -16.88 -10.15
CA ASP A 36 12.98 -16.35 -8.98
C ASP A 36 12.07 -16.27 -7.74
N LEU A 37 10.78 -16.59 -7.89
CA LEU A 37 9.80 -16.57 -6.79
C LEU A 37 9.74 -17.91 -6.05
N PRO A 38 9.22 -17.94 -4.79
CA PRO A 38 9.09 -19.17 -4.03
C PRO A 38 8.30 -20.26 -4.77
N SER A 39 8.70 -21.53 -4.58
CA SER A 39 8.08 -22.69 -5.26
C SER A 39 6.58 -22.84 -5.02
N SER A 40 6.08 -22.41 -3.85
CA SER A 40 4.65 -22.38 -3.52
C SER A 40 3.85 -21.45 -4.44
N PHE A 41 4.48 -20.39 -4.95
CA PHE A 41 3.88 -19.45 -5.89
C PHE A 41 3.96 -19.97 -7.33
N GLN A 42 5.10 -20.53 -7.71
CA GLN A 42 5.31 -21.14 -9.04
C GLN A 42 4.28 -22.22 -9.35
N GLN A 43 3.93 -23.06 -8.37
CA GLN A 43 2.93 -24.12 -8.54
C GLN A 43 1.51 -23.60 -8.76
N ARG A 44 1.22 -22.36 -8.33
CA ARG A 44 -0.11 -21.73 -8.48
C ARG A 44 -0.20 -20.86 -9.72
N LEU A 45 0.94 -20.46 -10.30
CA LEU A 45 0.97 -19.73 -11.56
C LEU A 45 0.86 -20.69 -12.75
N SER A 46 -0.26 -20.61 -13.46
CA SER A 46 -0.40 -21.29 -14.73
C SER A 46 0.22 -20.47 -15.87
N TYR A 47 0.67 -21.15 -16.93
CA TYR A 47 1.13 -20.49 -18.16
C TYR A 47 0.04 -19.56 -18.73
N ASN A 48 -1.23 -19.96 -18.64
CA ASN A 48 -2.36 -19.17 -19.11
C ASN A 48 -2.48 -17.85 -18.33
N THR A 49 -2.34 -17.89 -17.00
CA THR A 49 -2.38 -16.69 -16.15
C THR A 49 -1.26 -15.71 -16.49
N LEU A 50 -0.05 -16.19 -16.78
CA LEU A 50 1.05 -15.34 -17.23
C LEU A 50 0.80 -14.77 -18.64
N GLY A 51 0.18 -15.55 -19.52
CA GLY A 51 -0.23 -15.11 -20.86
C GLY A 51 -1.29 -14.01 -20.82
N ASP A 52 -2.32 -14.19 -20.00
CA ASP A 52 -3.38 -13.19 -19.77
C ASP A 52 -2.81 -11.93 -19.14
N LEU A 53 -1.89 -12.07 -18.18
CA LEU A 53 -1.21 -10.95 -17.55
C LEU A 53 -0.34 -10.19 -18.56
N ALA A 54 0.41 -10.91 -19.41
CA ALA A 54 1.21 -10.30 -20.47
C ALA A 54 0.32 -9.48 -21.43
N LEU A 55 -0.87 -9.99 -21.80
CA LEU A 55 -1.84 -9.26 -22.62
C LEU A 55 -2.30 -7.96 -21.95
N ALA A 56 -2.64 -8.02 -20.66
CA ALA A 56 -3.08 -6.85 -19.90
C ALA A 56 -2.01 -5.76 -19.74
N LEU A 57 -0.73 -6.12 -19.89
CA LEU A 57 0.40 -5.21 -19.74
C LEU A 57 0.89 -4.59 -21.06
N ILE A 58 0.36 -5.02 -22.22
CA ILE A 58 0.85 -4.59 -23.55
C ILE A 58 0.78 -3.08 -23.74
N ASP A 59 -0.34 -2.47 -23.33
CA ASP A 59 -0.64 -1.06 -23.60
C ASP A 59 0.01 -0.10 -22.58
N GLY A 60 0.57 -0.64 -21.49
CA GLY A 60 1.18 0.10 -20.41
C GLY A 60 0.21 0.78 -19.42
N THR A 61 -1.09 0.77 -19.69
CA THR A 61 -2.11 1.40 -18.83
C THR A 61 -2.07 0.83 -17.42
N VAL A 62 -1.88 -0.48 -17.30
CA VAL A 62 -1.79 -1.16 -15.99
C VAL A 62 -0.57 -0.69 -15.20
N TYR A 63 0.55 -0.37 -15.83
CA TYR A 63 1.72 0.19 -15.14
C TYR A 63 1.43 1.57 -14.56
N GLU A 64 0.74 2.42 -15.30
CA GLU A 64 0.32 3.74 -14.82
C GLU A 64 -0.65 3.63 -13.63
N ILE A 65 -1.62 2.70 -13.71
CA ILE A 65 -2.54 2.43 -12.60
C ILE A 65 -1.79 1.96 -11.37
N VAL A 66 -0.88 0.98 -11.51
CA VAL A 66 -0.09 0.45 -10.40
C VAL A 66 0.78 1.56 -9.78
N GLN A 67 1.39 2.42 -10.59
CA GLN A 67 2.18 3.55 -10.08
C GLN A 67 1.30 4.56 -9.34
N GLY A 68 0.13 4.90 -9.87
CA GLY A 68 -0.82 5.79 -9.19
C GLY A 68 -1.31 5.22 -7.86
N LEU A 69 -1.59 3.92 -7.80
CA LEU A 69 -1.96 3.23 -6.56
C LEU A 69 -0.81 3.25 -5.53
N LEU A 70 0.43 3.10 -5.98
CA LEU A 70 1.62 3.16 -5.13
C LEU A 70 1.84 4.56 -4.56
N ASP A 71 1.65 5.61 -5.36
CA ASP A 71 1.75 7.00 -4.91
C ASP A 71 0.67 7.34 -3.88
N ILE A 72 -0.58 6.90 -4.13
CA ILE A 72 -1.70 7.05 -3.18
C ILE A 72 -1.39 6.31 -1.87
N GLN A 73 -0.83 5.10 -1.94
CA GLN A 73 -0.42 4.33 -0.77
C GLN A 73 0.64 5.08 0.04
N HIS A 74 1.75 5.50 -0.60
CA HIS A 74 2.82 6.24 0.09
C HIS A 74 2.32 7.53 0.75
N LEU A 75 1.46 8.28 0.06
CA LEU A 75 0.87 9.49 0.63
C LEU A 75 0.00 9.19 1.85
N THR A 76 -0.80 8.11 1.78
CA THR A 76 -1.66 7.67 2.89
C THR A 76 -0.83 7.23 4.09
N GLU A 77 0.18 6.39 3.88
CA GLU A 77 1.10 5.93 4.92
C GLU A 77 1.84 7.08 5.60
N LYS A 78 2.36 8.03 4.81
CA LYS A 78 3.02 9.23 5.32
C LYS A 78 2.07 10.08 6.18
N ASN A 79 0.82 10.22 5.76
CA ASN A 79 -0.19 10.97 6.50
C ASN A 79 -0.53 10.27 7.84
N LEU A 80 -0.81 8.96 7.81
CA LEU A 80 -1.11 8.17 9.02
C LEU A 80 0.07 8.19 10.02
N TYR A 81 1.30 8.04 9.52
CA TYR A 81 2.51 8.17 10.33
C TYR A 81 2.61 9.55 11.00
N SER A 82 2.40 10.62 10.22
CA SER A 82 2.45 11.99 10.73
C SER A 82 1.38 12.26 11.78
N GLN A 83 0.16 11.74 11.59
CA GLN A 83 -0.93 11.83 12.57
C GLN A 83 -0.56 11.12 13.88
N ARG A 84 -0.03 9.90 13.80
CA ARG A 84 0.42 9.14 14.97
C ARG A 84 1.54 9.86 15.73
N GLN A 85 2.51 10.40 15.00
CA GLN A 85 3.63 11.13 15.59
C GLN A 85 3.17 12.42 16.27
N LYS A 86 2.25 13.17 15.66
CA LYS A 86 1.66 14.37 16.26
C LYS A 86 0.96 14.06 17.58
N LEU A 87 0.11 13.02 17.61
CA LEU A 87 -0.56 12.58 18.84
C LEU A 87 0.45 12.23 19.93
N HIS A 88 1.52 11.53 19.57
CA HIS A 88 2.58 11.17 20.51
C HIS A 88 3.29 12.41 21.08
N CYS A 89 3.62 13.39 20.25
CA CYS A 89 4.20 14.66 20.69
C CYS A 89 3.27 15.43 21.64
N GLU A 90 1.96 15.47 21.33
CA GLU A 90 0.95 16.10 22.19
C GLU A 90 0.87 15.41 23.57
N HIS A 91 0.91 14.07 23.60
CA HIS A 91 0.94 13.31 24.85
C HIS A 91 2.20 13.58 25.68
N GLN A 92 3.36 13.68 25.03
CA GLN A 92 4.62 14.01 25.72
C GLN A 92 4.58 15.42 26.31
N ALA A 93 4.10 16.41 25.55
CA ALA A 93 3.94 17.77 26.02
C ALA A 93 2.98 17.86 27.22
N LEU A 94 1.83 17.17 27.14
CA LEU A 94 0.86 17.14 28.22
C LEU A 94 1.41 16.52 29.51
N LYS A 95 2.18 15.42 29.39
CA LYS A 95 2.87 14.79 30.54
C LYS A 95 3.88 15.75 31.18
N GLN A 96 4.66 16.46 30.37
CA GLN A 96 5.62 17.44 30.88
C GLN A 96 4.92 18.60 31.59
N ASP A 97 3.82 19.10 31.05
CA ASP A 97 3.05 20.18 31.65
C ASP A 97 2.42 19.79 32.98
N ILE A 98 1.86 18.59 33.08
CA ILE A 98 1.29 18.08 34.34
C ILE A 98 2.40 17.88 35.38
N ALA A 99 3.53 17.26 35.00
CA ALA A 99 4.67 17.11 35.89
C ALA A 99 5.22 18.45 36.40
N ARG A 100 5.26 19.48 35.54
CA ARG A 100 5.63 20.84 35.92
C ARG A 100 4.65 21.45 36.93
N LYS A 101 3.33 21.37 36.66
CA LYS A 101 2.29 21.85 37.57
C LYS A 101 2.34 21.13 38.92
N HIS A 102 2.57 19.81 38.93
CA HIS A 102 2.71 19.02 40.16
C HIS A 102 3.91 19.49 40.99
N LYS A 103 5.04 19.74 40.35
CA LYS A 103 6.25 20.28 40.99
C LYS A 103 6.01 21.67 41.58
N GLU A 104 5.39 22.58 40.83
CA GLU A 104 5.03 23.93 41.29
C GLU A 104 4.08 23.88 42.49
N ALA A 105 3.05 23.05 42.43
CA ALA A 105 2.09 22.87 43.53
C ALA A 105 2.78 22.35 44.81
N LEU A 106 3.72 21.41 44.69
CA LEU A 106 4.48 20.87 45.83
C LEU A 106 5.35 21.94 46.50
N LEU A 107 5.97 22.84 45.73
CA LEU A 107 6.80 23.92 46.26
C LEU A 107 5.96 24.97 47.02
N SER A 108 4.70 25.19 46.63
CA SER A 108 3.81 26.17 47.25
C SER A 108 3.00 25.62 48.45
N CYS A 109 3.03 24.31 48.70
CA CYS A 109 2.13 23.65 49.63
C CYS A 109 2.61 23.68 51.10
N LYS A 110 1.69 23.88 52.05
CA LYS A 110 1.93 23.77 53.50
C LYS A 110 1.86 22.31 53.99
N SER A 111 2.62 21.97 55.03
CA SER A 111 2.80 20.59 55.53
C SER A 111 1.50 19.81 55.79
N HIS A 112 0.46 20.45 56.31
CA HIS A 112 -0.81 19.81 56.64
C HIS A 112 -1.63 19.34 55.41
N ASN A 113 -1.39 19.90 54.22
CA ASN A 113 -2.11 19.55 52.98
C ASN A 113 -1.33 18.59 52.05
N LEU A 114 -0.10 18.23 52.43
CA LEU A 114 0.83 17.56 51.54
C LEU A 114 0.37 16.14 51.14
N ALA A 115 -0.23 15.39 52.08
CA ALA A 115 -0.69 14.03 51.82
C ALA A 115 -1.85 14.00 50.81
N LEU A 116 -2.85 14.86 51.00
CA LEU A 116 -3.99 14.99 50.09
C LEU A 116 -3.53 15.47 48.70
N LEU A 117 -2.63 16.46 48.65
CA LEU A 117 -2.08 16.94 47.39
C LEU A 117 -1.37 15.83 46.61
N LYS A 118 -0.49 15.06 47.26
CA LYS A 118 0.21 13.94 46.62
C LYS A 118 -0.76 12.87 46.11
N SER A 119 -1.80 12.54 46.89
CA SER A 119 -2.84 11.59 46.46
C SER A 119 -3.57 12.09 45.22
N ASN A 120 -3.92 13.38 45.15
CA ASN A 120 -4.58 13.97 43.99
C ASN A 120 -3.67 14.00 42.76
N GLN A 121 -2.38 14.34 42.93
CA GLN A 121 -1.39 14.31 41.85
C GLN A 121 -1.21 12.91 41.29
N GLN A 122 -1.15 11.90 42.15
CA GLN A 122 -1.06 10.51 41.74
C GLN A 122 -2.30 10.08 40.95
N ALA A 123 -3.50 10.39 41.44
CA ALA A 123 -4.75 10.09 40.73
C ALA A 123 -4.82 10.79 39.36
N GLU A 124 -4.37 12.04 39.27
CA GLU A 124 -4.32 12.80 38.00
C GLU A 124 -3.32 12.17 37.01
N GLN A 125 -2.15 11.74 37.49
CA GLN A 125 -1.15 11.06 36.68
C GLN A 125 -1.66 9.71 36.16
N GLU A 126 -2.31 8.91 37.00
CA GLU A 126 -2.91 7.63 36.62
C GLU A 126 -4.03 7.84 35.58
N ALA A 127 -4.90 8.83 35.80
CA ALA A 127 -5.96 9.17 34.84
C ALA A 127 -5.39 9.60 33.49
N LEU A 128 -4.32 10.40 33.49
CA LEU A 128 -3.62 10.79 32.27
C LEU A 128 -3.02 9.60 31.53
N GLU A 129 -2.38 8.67 32.25
CA GLU A 129 -1.79 7.48 31.65
C GLU A 129 -2.82 6.56 31.00
N ILE A 130 -3.98 6.38 31.65
CA ILE A 130 -5.12 5.65 31.09
C ILE A 130 -5.60 6.33 29.81
N ARG A 131 -5.80 7.65 29.84
CA ARG A 131 -6.26 8.42 28.69
C ARG A 131 -5.29 8.33 27.51
N VAL A 132 -3.99 8.55 27.75
CA VAL A 132 -2.93 8.47 26.73
C VAL A 132 -2.90 7.08 26.09
N ARG A 133 -3.00 6.02 26.91
CA ARG A 133 -3.03 4.63 26.42
C ARG A 133 -4.24 4.37 25.54
N GLU A 134 -5.42 4.83 25.92
CA GLU A 134 -6.64 4.61 25.15
C GLU A 134 -6.63 5.41 23.84
N GLU A 135 -6.21 6.68 23.87
CA GLU A 135 -6.06 7.49 22.65
C GLU A 135 -5.06 6.87 21.66
N GLN A 136 -3.93 6.34 22.15
CA GLN A 136 -2.97 5.60 21.32
C GLN A 136 -3.58 4.33 20.72
N ARG A 137 -4.31 3.55 21.54
CA ARG A 137 -4.98 2.35 21.08
C ARG A 137 -6.01 2.65 20.00
N MET A 138 -6.78 3.72 20.16
CA MET A 138 -7.79 4.15 19.19
C MET A 138 -7.15 4.61 17.89
N MET A 139 -6.05 5.36 17.95
CA MET A 139 -5.27 5.74 16.77
C MET A 139 -4.72 4.51 16.04
N ASP A 140 -4.12 3.57 16.75
CA ASP A 140 -3.53 2.37 16.13
C ASP A 140 -4.60 1.48 15.46
N LYS A 141 -5.78 1.32 16.09
CA LYS A 141 -6.93 0.66 15.45
C LYS A 141 -7.38 1.36 14.18
N LYS A 142 -7.45 2.69 14.20
CA LYS A 142 -7.81 3.49 13.03
C LYS A 142 -6.80 3.29 11.90
N ILE A 143 -5.50 3.32 12.21
CA ILE A 143 -4.44 3.10 11.21
C ILE A 143 -4.61 1.74 10.53
N VAL A 144 -4.77 0.67 11.30
CA VAL A 144 -4.98 -0.68 10.73
C VAL A 144 -6.20 -0.72 9.83
N SER A 145 -7.33 -0.16 10.27
CA SER A 145 -8.56 -0.12 9.47
C SER A 145 -8.41 0.67 8.16
N GLU A 146 -7.65 1.77 8.17
CA GLU A 146 -7.39 2.57 6.97
C GLU A 146 -6.48 1.81 5.99
N ILE A 147 -5.48 1.07 6.50
CA ILE A 147 -4.62 0.22 5.68
C ILE A 147 -5.42 -0.94 5.07
N ASP A 148 -6.27 -1.61 5.84
CA ASP A 148 -7.13 -2.70 5.33
C ASP A 148 -8.09 -2.20 4.25
N GLN A 149 -8.65 -1.00 4.43
CA GLN A 149 -9.48 -0.35 3.41
C GLN A 149 -8.67 -0.06 2.14
N LYS A 150 -7.41 0.42 2.27
CA LYS A 150 -6.54 0.66 1.11
C LYS A 150 -6.24 -0.61 0.32
N VAL A 151 -6.00 -1.74 0.99
CA VAL A 151 -5.84 -3.04 0.31
C VAL A 151 -7.09 -3.39 -0.50
N THR A 152 -8.27 -3.21 0.10
CA THR A 152 -9.56 -3.48 -0.57
C THR A 152 -9.76 -2.56 -1.79
N ASP A 153 -9.45 -1.27 -1.66
CA ASP A 153 -9.57 -0.28 -2.74
C ASP A 153 -8.62 -0.60 -3.91
N GLN A 154 -7.37 -0.99 -3.59
CA GLN A 154 -6.37 -1.40 -4.58
C GLN A 154 -6.80 -2.66 -5.33
N GLN A 155 -7.26 -3.70 -4.61
CA GLN A 155 -7.80 -4.93 -5.21
C GLN A 155 -8.95 -4.62 -6.18
N ASN A 156 -9.94 -3.83 -5.74
CA ASN A 156 -11.08 -3.44 -6.55
C ASN A 156 -10.68 -2.62 -7.79
N THR A 157 -9.68 -1.75 -7.67
CA THR A 157 -9.18 -0.95 -8.80
C THR A 157 -8.48 -1.83 -9.83
N LEU A 158 -7.63 -2.76 -9.40
CA LEU A 158 -6.93 -3.69 -10.28
C LEU A 158 -7.88 -4.70 -10.93
N GLU A 159 -8.88 -5.19 -10.19
CA GLU A 159 -9.95 -6.05 -10.72
C GLU A 159 -10.74 -5.32 -11.81
N LYS A 160 -11.14 -4.07 -11.58
CA LYS A 160 -11.86 -3.24 -12.57
C LYS A 160 -11.01 -2.86 -13.78
N ALA A 161 -9.70 -2.73 -13.60
CA ALA A 161 -8.75 -2.53 -14.68
C ALA A 161 -8.53 -3.82 -15.51
N GLY A 162 -9.13 -4.94 -15.10
CA GLY A 162 -9.03 -6.22 -15.81
C GLY A 162 -7.71 -6.94 -15.58
N VAL A 163 -6.97 -6.60 -14.53
CA VAL A 163 -5.67 -7.23 -14.23
C VAL A 163 -5.91 -8.67 -13.73
N PRO A 164 -5.40 -9.70 -14.43
CA PRO A 164 -5.64 -11.09 -14.05
C PRO A 164 -5.12 -11.43 -12.66
N GLY A 165 -5.91 -12.21 -11.91
CA GLY A 165 -5.55 -12.66 -10.56
C GLY A 165 -5.92 -11.68 -9.44
N PHE A 166 -6.44 -10.49 -9.75
CA PHE A 166 -6.92 -9.52 -8.76
C PHE A 166 -8.44 -9.59 -8.61
N TYR A 167 -8.87 -9.66 -7.35
CA TYR A 167 -10.24 -9.62 -6.87
C TYR A 167 -10.22 -9.31 -5.38
N ILE A 168 -11.33 -8.82 -4.84
CA ILE A 168 -11.41 -8.53 -3.40
C ILE A 168 -11.34 -9.83 -2.60
N THR A 169 -10.35 -9.95 -1.72
CA THR A 169 -10.19 -11.11 -0.83
C THR A 169 -9.46 -10.75 0.46
N ALA A 170 -9.85 -11.41 1.55
CA ALA A 170 -9.17 -11.39 2.85
C ALA A 170 -8.43 -12.70 3.16
N ASN A 171 -8.41 -13.66 2.23
CA ASN A 171 -7.71 -14.94 2.43
C ASN A 171 -6.19 -14.69 2.40
N PRO A 172 -5.43 -15.05 3.46
CA PRO A 172 -3.99 -14.78 3.51
C PRO A 172 -3.19 -15.38 2.36
N GLN A 173 -3.60 -16.55 1.86
CA GLN A 173 -2.90 -17.21 0.75
C GLN A 173 -3.15 -16.48 -0.58
N GLU A 174 -4.37 -15.98 -0.78
CA GLU A 174 -4.73 -15.22 -1.98
C GLU A 174 -4.14 -13.81 -1.95
N LEU A 175 -4.09 -13.17 -0.77
CA LEU A 175 -3.38 -11.91 -0.57
C LEU A 175 -1.89 -12.04 -0.91
N THR A 176 -1.25 -13.11 -0.42
CA THR A 176 0.15 -13.39 -0.75
C THR A 176 0.32 -13.59 -2.26
N MET A 177 -0.62 -14.27 -2.91
CA MET A 177 -0.62 -14.46 -4.37
C MET A 177 -0.70 -13.12 -5.11
N GLN A 178 -1.65 -12.27 -4.75
CA GLN A 178 -1.84 -10.96 -5.37
C GLN A 178 -0.64 -10.04 -5.15
N MET A 179 -0.02 -10.08 -3.97
CA MET A 179 1.18 -9.29 -3.68
C MET A 179 2.38 -9.72 -4.52
N ASN A 180 2.58 -11.02 -4.70
CA ASN A 180 3.63 -11.55 -5.58
C ASN A 180 3.36 -11.23 -7.06
N LEU A 181 2.09 -11.24 -7.50
CA LEU A 181 1.72 -10.78 -8.86
C LEU A 181 2.05 -9.30 -9.05
N LEU A 182 1.74 -8.46 -8.06
CA LEU A 182 2.07 -7.04 -8.10
C LEU A 182 3.60 -6.83 -8.16
N GLU A 183 4.37 -7.63 -7.42
CA GLU A 183 5.84 -7.59 -7.47
C GLU A 183 6.37 -7.95 -8.87
N LEU A 184 5.78 -8.94 -9.55
CA LEU A 184 6.14 -9.27 -10.94
C LEU A 184 5.88 -8.11 -11.88
N ILE A 185 4.71 -7.47 -11.78
CA ILE A 185 4.35 -6.31 -12.62
C ILE A 185 5.37 -5.18 -12.42
N LEU A 186 5.70 -4.85 -11.16
CA LEU A 186 6.66 -3.80 -10.83
C LEU A 186 8.09 -4.14 -11.31
N LYS A 187 8.55 -5.38 -11.15
CA LYS A 187 9.87 -5.82 -11.64
C LYS A 187 9.95 -5.75 -13.16
N LEU A 188 8.88 -6.13 -13.85
CA LEU A 188 8.81 -6.04 -15.29
C LEU A 188 8.90 -4.58 -15.74
N GLN A 189 8.10 -3.69 -15.16
CA GLN A 189 8.14 -2.25 -15.44
C GLN A 189 9.54 -1.65 -15.28
N GLN A 190 10.25 -2.02 -14.19
CA GLN A 190 11.63 -1.56 -13.95
C GLN A 190 12.58 -2.05 -15.05
N LYS A 191 12.45 -3.31 -15.47
CA LYS A 191 13.28 -3.88 -16.54
C LYS A 191 13.03 -3.18 -17.87
N GLU A 192 11.78 -2.83 -18.18
CA GLU A 192 11.41 -2.10 -19.40
C GLU A 192 11.93 -0.66 -19.40
N SER A 193 11.88 0.00 -18.25
CA SER A 193 12.44 1.34 -18.06
C SER A 193 13.97 1.35 -18.24
N GLN A 194 14.66 0.30 -17.80
CA GLN A 194 16.12 0.15 -18.00
C GLN A 194 16.48 -0.20 -19.44
N SER A 195 15.60 -0.89 -20.15
CA SER A 195 15.80 -1.34 -21.52
C SER A 195 15.45 -0.26 -22.56
N GLY A 196 14.91 0.89 -22.13
CA GLY A 196 14.54 2.02 -22.99
C GLY A 196 13.27 1.80 -23.82
N PHE A 197 12.37 0.92 -23.36
CA PHE A 197 11.10 0.59 -24.04
C PHE A 197 9.89 1.40 -23.52
N LEU A 198 10.09 2.27 -22.52
CA LEU A 198 9.15 3.25 -21.97
C LEU A 198 9.74 4.65 -22.14
#